data_AF-A0A2Z6MEA1-F1
#
_entry.id   AF-A0A2Z6MEA1-F1
#
_cell.length_a   1.000
_cell.length_b   1.000
_cell.length_c   1.000
_cell.angle_alpha   90.00
_cell.angle_beta   90.00
_cell.angle_gamma   90.00
#
_symmetry.space_group_name_H-M   'P 1'
#
loop_
_entity.id
_entity.type
_entity.pdbx_description
1 polymer ?
#
loop_
_entity_poly.entity_id
_entity_poly.type
_entity_poly.pdbx_seq_one_letter_code
_entity_poly.pdbx_strand_id
1 'polypeptide(L)'
;MALGSNYGVVSSRPRTEETIAVNRLQLTTSNETLTYVPPQPTLPFDLIEEILCRLPVKLLLRLRCLCKSFNSLILDPRFAKKHLRLSMKRRHYILSSVNYSSGSLFFFDSLIPSDSASSFKLTQLNHPITCKHDKYHRPLSFSSCDGIIFFFFDENYGILWNPSIRKFKLLPTLKNQMIVSDSSCCFGYDHFIDNYKVIAISFSKDKGNEVNVHALGTGSWRRIQDFPYPHPVVKPGVFVSGTVNWIAFDDVSYKSSVIVSLDLKKESYRKFSHPFLEKPRYWNLGVVEDCLCIFAHRVDIGWL
;
A
#
# COMPACT_ATOMS: atom_id res chain seq x y z
N MET A 1 -40.90 -25.57 37.28
CA MET A 1 -42.13 -25.75 36.48
C MET A 1 -41.69 -26.42 35.18
N ALA A 2 -42.13 -27.66 35.00
CA ALA A 2 -41.77 -28.56 33.90
C ALA A 2 -42.58 -28.25 32.62
N LEU A 3 -42.35 -29.07 31.59
CA LEU A 3 -42.93 -29.17 30.23
C LEU A 3 -41.94 -28.66 29.17
N GLY A 4 -41.27 -29.46 28.33
CA GLY A 4 -41.42 -30.87 27.98
C GLY A 4 -42.22 -31.05 26.68
N SER A 5 -41.53 -31.29 25.55
CA SER A 5 -41.92 -32.09 24.37
C SER A 5 -41.11 -31.67 23.14
N ASN A 6 -40.90 -32.48 22.10
CA ASN A 6 -40.50 -33.89 22.00
C ASN A 6 -40.16 -34.13 20.51
N TYR A 7 -39.18 -35.01 20.27
CA TYR A 7 -38.94 -35.83 19.08
C TYR A 7 -38.72 -35.21 17.68
N GLY A 8 -37.50 -35.45 17.20
CA GLY A 8 -37.17 -35.61 15.78
C GLY A 8 -35.94 -36.52 15.65
N VAL A 9 -36.14 -37.84 15.76
CA VAL A 9 -35.11 -38.86 15.50
C VAL A 9 -34.96 -38.99 13.98
N VAL A 10 -33.88 -38.44 13.43
CA VAL A 10 -33.45 -38.74 12.05
C VAL A 10 -32.38 -39.82 12.13
N SER A 11 -32.75 -41.00 11.63
CA SER A 11 -31.89 -42.16 11.39
C SER A 11 -30.67 -41.77 10.55
N SER A 12 -29.49 -41.76 11.17
CA SER A 12 -28.21 -41.64 10.48
C SER A 12 -27.84 -43.01 9.88
N ARG A 13 -27.96 -43.15 8.55
CA ARG A 13 -27.32 -44.25 7.83
C ARG A 13 -25.79 -44.15 7.98
N PRO A 14 -25.08 -45.24 8.25
CA PRO A 14 -23.62 -45.22 8.29
C PRO A 14 -23.10 -44.89 6.88
N ARG A 15 -22.31 -43.82 6.79
CA ARG A 15 -21.60 -43.42 5.58
C ARG A 15 -20.43 -44.38 5.43
N THR A 16 -20.46 -45.22 4.40
CA THR A 16 -19.37 -46.10 4.01
C THR A 16 -18.11 -45.26 3.79
N GLU A 17 -17.07 -45.51 4.58
CA GLU A 17 -15.74 -44.95 4.37
C GLU A 17 -15.13 -45.60 3.12
N GLU A 18 -15.25 -44.94 1.97
CA GLU A 18 -14.41 -45.24 0.81
C GLU A 18 -13.00 -44.77 1.10
N THR A 19 -12.21 -45.68 1.66
CA THR A 19 -10.77 -45.53 1.80
C THR A 19 -10.15 -45.59 0.40
N ILE A 20 -9.72 -44.44 -0.12
CA ILE A 20 -8.88 -44.40 -1.33
C ILE A 20 -7.58 -45.11 -0.98
N ALA A 21 -7.44 -46.33 -1.48
CA ALA A 21 -6.22 -47.10 -1.40
C ALA A 21 -5.09 -46.33 -2.08
N VAL A 22 -4.13 -45.86 -1.27
CA VAL A 22 -2.83 -45.42 -1.77
C VAL A 22 -2.15 -46.69 -2.31
N ASN A 23 -2.06 -46.80 -3.63
CA ASN A 23 -1.22 -47.81 -4.28
C ASN A 23 0.23 -47.59 -3.84
N ARG A 24 0.65 -48.25 -2.75
CA ARG A 24 2.05 -48.55 -2.51
C ARG A 24 2.48 -49.49 -3.62
N LEU A 25 3.26 -48.96 -4.56
CA LEU A 25 4.07 -49.77 -5.45
C LEU A 25 4.89 -50.74 -4.59
N GLN A 26 4.46 -51.99 -4.52
CA GLN A 26 5.31 -53.07 -4.05
C GLN A 26 6.40 -53.23 -5.11
N LEU A 27 7.64 -52.89 -4.75
CA LEU A 27 8.80 -53.30 -5.53
C LEU A 27 8.87 -54.83 -5.47
N THR A 28 8.39 -55.48 -6.52
CA THR A 28 8.80 -56.84 -6.86
C THR A 28 10.29 -56.79 -7.18
N THR A 29 11.07 -57.45 -6.33
CA THR A 29 12.50 -57.72 -6.53
C THR A 29 12.65 -58.64 -7.74
N SER A 30 12.98 -58.08 -8.90
CA SER A 30 13.53 -58.85 -10.02
C SER A 30 14.91 -58.30 -10.38
N ASN A 31 15.88 -59.20 -10.32
CA ASN A 31 17.32 -59.10 -10.57
C ASN A 31 17.83 -57.75 -11.12
N GLU A 32 18.58 -57.06 -10.27
CA GLU A 32 19.18 -55.75 -10.48
C GLU A 32 20.18 -55.73 -11.65
N THR A 33 19.78 -55.13 -12.76
CA THR A 33 20.71 -54.31 -13.57
C THR A 33 20.78 -52.95 -12.90
N LEU A 34 21.94 -52.61 -12.30
CA LEU A 34 22.24 -51.28 -11.77
C LEU A 34 22.20 -50.25 -12.91
N THR A 35 21.02 -49.74 -13.20
CA THR A 35 20.85 -48.58 -14.06
C THR A 35 21.31 -47.36 -13.27
N TYR A 36 22.53 -46.92 -13.54
CA TYR A 36 23.03 -45.63 -13.07
C TYR A 36 22.10 -44.54 -13.62
N VAL A 37 21.16 -44.07 -12.82
CA VAL A 37 20.36 -42.89 -13.13
C VAL A 37 21.26 -41.69 -12.85
N PRO A 38 21.72 -40.95 -13.88
CA PRO A 38 22.53 -39.76 -13.64
C PRO A 38 21.73 -38.80 -12.76
N PRO A 39 22.37 -38.14 -11.77
CA PRO A 39 21.68 -37.20 -10.91
C PRO A 39 21.00 -36.14 -11.78
N GLN A 40 19.69 -35.99 -11.59
CA GLN A 40 18.95 -34.97 -12.34
C GLN A 40 19.61 -33.61 -12.09
N PRO A 41 19.79 -32.78 -13.13
CA PRO A 41 20.35 -31.46 -12.96
C PRO A 41 19.48 -30.67 -11.98
N THR A 42 20.04 -30.35 -10.82
CA THR A 42 19.38 -29.55 -9.80
C THR A 42 19.75 -28.10 -10.01
N LEU A 43 18.75 -27.23 -10.10
CA LEU A 43 18.98 -25.81 -10.21
C LEU A 43 19.52 -25.29 -8.86
N PRO A 44 20.68 -24.60 -8.82
CA PRO A 44 21.19 -23.96 -7.61
C PRO A 44 20.16 -23.06 -6.94
N PHE A 45 20.17 -23.02 -5.60
CA PHE A 45 19.21 -22.25 -4.80
C PHE A 45 19.22 -20.75 -5.15
N ASP A 46 20.40 -20.17 -5.38
CA ASP A 46 20.54 -18.76 -5.73
C ASP A 46 19.84 -18.42 -7.06
N LEU A 47 19.89 -19.34 -8.04
CA LEU A 47 19.20 -19.18 -9.31
C LEU A 47 17.68 -19.33 -9.15
N ILE A 48 17.22 -20.23 -8.29
CA ILE A 48 15.79 -20.34 -7.95
C ILE A 48 15.30 -19.01 -7.37
N GLU A 49 16.02 -18.45 -6.40
CA GLU A 49 15.66 -17.17 -5.79
C GLU A 49 15.58 -16.06 -6.84
N GLU A 50 16.58 -15.94 -7.72
CA GLU A 50 16.58 -14.93 -8.77
C GLU A 50 15.41 -15.07 -9.75
N ILE A 51 15.07 -16.29 -10.15
CA ILE A 51 13.92 -16.56 -11.01
C ILE A 51 12.64 -16.13 -10.30
N LEU A 52 12.44 -16.56 -9.06
CA LEU A 52 11.26 -16.23 -8.28
C LEU A 52 11.14 -14.72 -8.04
N CYS A 53 12.23 -14.02 -7.76
CA CYS A 53 12.21 -12.56 -7.59
C CYS A 53 11.73 -11.80 -8.84
N ARG A 54 11.77 -12.42 -10.03
CA ARG A 54 11.26 -11.81 -11.28
C ARG A 54 9.80 -12.17 -11.55
N LEU A 55 9.18 -13.08 -10.80
CA LEU A 55 7.80 -13.47 -11.05
C LEU A 55 6.80 -12.44 -10.50
N PRO A 56 5.61 -12.29 -11.13
CA PRO A 56 4.53 -11.50 -10.56
C PRO A 56 4.09 -12.04 -9.19
N VAL A 57 3.70 -11.14 -8.28
CA VAL A 57 3.27 -11.50 -6.91
C VAL A 57 2.17 -12.57 -6.91
N LYS A 58 1.20 -12.48 -7.83
CA LYS A 58 0.13 -13.47 -7.96
C LYS A 58 0.64 -14.90 -8.21
N LEU A 59 1.70 -15.05 -8.98
CA LEU A 59 2.31 -16.35 -9.25
C LEU A 59 3.08 -16.84 -8.02
N LEU A 60 3.85 -15.96 -7.37
CA LEU A 60 4.54 -16.29 -6.14
C LEU A 60 3.58 -16.79 -5.05
N LEU A 61 2.44 -16.14 -4.88
CA LEU A 61 1.42 -16.57 -3.92
C LEU A 61 0.89 -17.99 -4.22
N ARG A 62 0.83 -18.41 -5.48
CA ARG A 62 0.47 -19.78 -5.87
C ARG A 62 1.61 -20.77 -5.60
N LEU A 63 2.85 -20.37 -5.88
CA LEU A 63 4.04 -21.21 -5.66
C LEU A 63 4.26 -21.55 -4.19
N ARG A 64 3.81 -20.69 -3.26
CA ARG A 64 3.78 -21.00 -1.82
C ARG A 64 3.03 -22.29 -1.48
N CYS A 65 2.05 -22.68 -2.30
CA CYS A 65 1.28 -23.90 -2.07
C CYS A 65 1.96 -25.17 -2.59
N LEU A 66 3.06 -25.06 -3.36
CA LEU A 66 3.69 -26.22 -3.99
C LEU A 66 4.62 -26.97 -3.05
N CYS A 67 5.44 -26.26 -2.26
CA CYS A 67 6.36 -26.88 -1.32
C CYS A 67 6.76 -25.96 -0.16
N LYS A 68 7.27 -26.56 0.92
CA LYS A 68 7.73 -25.83 2.11
C LYS A 68 8.89 -24.88 1.81
N SER A 69 9.81 -25.28 0.93
CA SER A 69 10.97 -24.46 0.54
C SER A 69 10.55 -23.17 -0.16
N PHE A 70 9.62 -23.23 -1.12
CA PHE A 70 9.07 -22.03 -1.77
C PHE A 70 8.26 -21.18 -0.81
N ASN A 71 7.44 -21.78 0.06
CA ASN A 71 6.71 -21.00 1.05
C ASN A 71 7.66 -20.26 2.01
N SER A 72 8.71 -20.94 2.49
CA SER A 72 9.72 -20.34 3.37
C SER A 72 10.47 -19.21 2.68
N LEU A 73 10.92 -19.41 1.44
CA LEU A 73 11.65 -18.40 0.67
C LEU A 73 10.77 -17.18 0.39
N ILE A 74 9.53 -17.38 -0.04
CA ILE A 74 8.62 -16.28 -0.40
C ILE A 74 8.15 -15.49 0.84
N LEU A 75 8.14 -16.11 2.02
CA LEU A 75 7.84 -15.44 3.30
C LEU A 75 9.06 -14.75 3.92
N ASP A 76 10.28 -15.00 3.44
CA ASP A 76 11.49 -14.35 3.94
C ASP A 76 11.42 -12.83 3.65
N PRO A 77 11.55 -11.96 4.67
CA PRO A 77 11.60 -10.52 4.48
C PRO A 77 12.69 -10.06 3.49
N ARG A 78 13.82 -10.76 3.42
CA ARG A 78 14.91 -10.46 2.48
C ARG A 78 14.48 -10.69 1.04
N PHE A 79 13.79 -11.80 0.79
CA PHE A 79 13.18 -12.09 -0.51
C PHE A 79 12.15 -11.02 -0.87
N ALA A 80 11.27 -10.65 0.07
CA ALA A 80 10.25 -9.62 -0.16
C ALA A 80 10.87 -8.27 -0.54
N LYS A 81 11.94 -7.83 0.14
CA LYS A 81 12.68 -6.60 -0.20
C LYS A 81 13.36 -6.69 -1.57
N LYS A 82 14.02 -7.80 -1.87
CA LYS A 82 14.67 -8.02 -3.17
C LYS A 82 13.66 -8.02 -4.31
N HIS A 83 12.55 -8.73 -4.13
CA HIS A 83 11.42 -8.75 -5.07
C HIS A 83 10.84 -7.35 -5.28
N LEU A 84 10.57 -6.61 -4.19
CA LEU A 84 10.06 -5.25 -4.24
C LEU A 84 10.99 -4.33 -5.05
N ARG A 85 12.29 -4.31 -4.74
CA ARG A 85 13.29 -3.50 -5.46
C ARG A 85 13.35 -3.83 -6.95
N LEU A 86 13.24 -5.10 -7.33
CA LEU A 86 13.19 -5.49 -8.74
C LEU A 86 11.86 -5.13 -9.40
N SER A 87 10.76 -5.18 -8.65
CA SER A 87 9.44 -4.81 -9.15
C SER A 87 9.31 -3.31 -9.42
N MET A 88 9.96 -2.44 -8.64
CA MET A 88 9.99 -0.99 -8.87
C MET A 88 10.66 -0.59 -10.18
N LYS A 89 11.56 -1.43 -10.71
CA LYS A 89 12.14 -1.22 -12.05
C LYS A 89 11.13 -1.44 -13.18
N ARG A 90 9.99 -2.07 -12.88
CA ARG A 90 8.89 -2.27 -13.83
C ARG A 90 7.95 -1.09 -13.68
N ARG A 91 7.63 -0.44 -14.80
CA ARG A 91 6.69 0.67 -14.82
C ARG A 91 5.27 0.13 -14.67
N HIS A 92 4.76 0.12 -13.44
CA HIS A 92 3.41 -0.31 -13.10
C HIS A 92 2.69 0.87 -12.44
N TYR A 93 1.53 1.25 -12.99
CA TYR A 93 0.69 2.26 -12.39
C TYR A 93 -0.59 1.67 -11.81
N ILE A 94 -1.02 2.28 -10.71
CA ILE A 94 -2.37 2.14 -10.21
C ILE A 94 -3.06 3.47 -10.46
N LEU A 95 -4.07 3.45 -11.33
CA LEU A 95 -4.92 4.61 -11.58
C LEU A 95 -6.11 4.57 -10.62
N SER A 96 -6.39 5.69 -9.98
CA SER A 96 -7.62 5.89 -9.23
C SER A 96 -8.58 6.80 -10.00
N SER A 97 -9.84 6.42 -10.09
CA SER A 97 -10.91 7.26 -10.62
C SER A 97 -12.00 7.43 -9.56
N VAL A 98 -12.55 8.63 -9.44
CA VAL A 98 -13.65 8.94 -8.52
C VAL A 98 -14.85 9.36 -9.36
N ASN A 99 -15.96 8.66 -9.19
CA ASN A 99 -17.24 9.13 -9.70
C ASN A 99 -17.84 10.11 -8.69
N TYR A 100 -17.91 11.39 -9.04
CA TYR A 100 -18.43 12.44 -8.17
C TYR A 100 -19.92 12.33 -7.87
N SER A 101 -20.73 11.73 -8.75
CA SER A 101 -22.17 11.59 -8.51
C SER A 101 -22.50 10.45 -7.55
N SER A 102 -21.77 9.34 -7.64
CA SER A 102 -22.01 8.15 -6.80
C SER A 102 -21.06 8.05 -5.60
N GLY A 103 -20.03 8.89 -5.52
CA GLY A 103 -18.94 8.78 -4.54
C GLY A 103 -18.09 7.51 -4.71
N SER A 104 -18.27 6.77 -5.80
CA SER A 104 -17.59 5.49 -6.02
C SER A 104 -16.13 5.71 -6.41
N LEU A 105 -15.26 4.93 -5.79
CA LEU A 105 -13.82 4.91 -6.07
C LEU A 105 -13.51 3.67 -6.90
N PHE A 106 -12.72 3.84 -7.94
CA PHE A 106 -12.28 2.77 -8.81
C PHE A 106 -10.77 2.76 -8.87
N PHE A 107 -10.17 1.57 -8.78
CA PHE A 107 -8.75 1.38 -8.97
C PHE A 107 -8.51 0.50 -10.17
N PHE A 108 -7.53 0.86 -10.98
CA PHE A 108 -7.13 0.09 -12.15
C PHE A 108 -5.63 -0.17 -12.10
N ASP A 109 -5.23 -1.41 -12.32
CA ASP A 109 -3.83 -1.76 -12.57
C ASP A 109 -3.52 -1.71 -14.07
N SER A 110 -2.37 -1.13 -14.40
CA SER A 110 -1.83 -1.14 -15.75
C SER A 110 -0.32 -1.29 -15.75
N LEU A 111 0.16 -2.25 -16.55
CA LEU A 111 1.58 -2.42 -16.84
C LEU A 111 1.92 -1.54 -18.03
N ILE A 112 2.90 -0.63 -17.91
CA ILE A 112 3.41 0.06 -19.09
C ILE A 112 4.33 -0.90 -19.84
N PRO A 113 4.01 -1.25 -21.09
CA PRO A 113 4.92 -2.01 -21.92
C PRO A 113 6.16 -1.17 -22.21
N SER A 114 7.33 -1.81 -22.33
CA SER A 114 8.56 -1.11 -22.74
C SER A 114 8.44 -0.46 -24.11
N ASP A 115 7.52 -0.94 -24.95
CA ASP A 115 7.34 -0.49 -26.33
C ASP A 115 6.12 0.43 -26.46
N SER A 116 6.35 1.59 -27.08
CA SER A 116 5.38 2.68 -27.25
C SER A 116 4.18 2.35 -28.16
N ALA A 117 4.11 1.14 -28.72
CA ALA A 117 3.12 0.74 -29.72
C ALA A 117 1.97 -0.14 -29.15
N SER A 118 2.03 -0.55 -27.89
CA SER A 118 1.01 -1.46 -27.31
C SER A 118 -0.09 -0.72 -26.56
N SER A 119 -1.33 -1.21 -26.72
CA SER A 119 -2.51 -0.72 -26.01
C SER A 119 -2.40 -0.92 -24.49
N PHE A 120 -2.84 0.09 -23.73
CA PHE A 120 -2.90 -0.01 -22.27
C PHE A 120 -4.01 -1.00 -21.88
N LYS A 121 -3.63 -2.11 -21.26
CA LYS A 121 -4.61 -2.97 -20.59
C LYS A 121 -4.85 -2.41 -19.19
N LEU A 122 -6.07 -1.93 -18.96
CA LEU A 122 -6.57 -1.56 -17.64
C LEU A 122 -7.32 -2.76 -17.08
N THR A 123 -6.88 -3.26 -15.93
CA THR A 123 -7.63 -4.27 -15.17
C THR A 123 -8.20 -3.58 -13.94
N GLN A 124 -9.47 -3.79 -13.63
CA GLN A 124 -10.08 -3.18 -12.45
C GLN A 124 -9.71 -3.99 -11.20
N LEU A 125 -9.26 -3.29 -10.16
CA LEU A 125 -8.90 -3.87 -8.88
C LEU A 125 -10.09 -3.85 -7.93
N ASN A 126 -10.32 -4.99 -7.28
CA ASN A 126 -11.22 -5.06 -6.13
C ASN A 126 -10.52 -4.51 -4.91
N HIS A 127 -11.05 -3.43 -4.34
CA HIS A 127 -10.51 -2.77 -3.16
C HIS A 127 -11.34 -3.07 -1.92
N PRO A 128 -10.72 -3.02 -0.71
CA PRO A 128 -11.39 -3.35 0.55
C PRO A 128 -12.40 -2.29 1.01
N ILE A 129 -12.37 -1.10 0.42
CA ILE A 129 -13.29 0.01 0.74
C ILE A 129 -14.68 -0.41 0.26
N THR A 130 -15.41 -1.14 1.10
CA THR A 130 -16.80 -1.52 0.81
C THR A 130 -17.65 -0.43 1.42
N CYS A 131 -18.31 0.38 0.59
CA CYS A 131 -19.26 1.39 1.03
C CYS A 131 -20.46 0.70 1.69
N LYS A 132 -20.34 0.31 2.96
CA LYS A 132 -21.41 -0.33 3.74
C LYS A 132 -22.25 0.68 4.53
N HIS A 133 -21.96 1.96 4.39
CA HIS A 133 -22.72 3.04 5.00
C HIS A 133 -23.19 3.99 3.88
N ASP A 134 -24.49 4.28 3.88
CA ASP A 134 -25.26 5.05 2.89
C ASP A 134 -24.87 6.54 2.77
N LYS A 135 -23.64 6.91 3.11
CA LYS A 135 -23.12 8.26 2.98
C LYS A 135 -21.75 8.24 2.31
N TYR A 136 -21.48 9.29 1.54
CA TYR A 136 -20.30 9.48 0.70
C TYR A 136 -18.99 9.35 1.49
N HIS A 137 -18.47 8.13 1.67
CA HIS A 137 -17.16 7.87 2.31
C HIS A 137 -16.03 8.07 1.31
N ARG A 138 -15.81 9.31 0.90
CA ARG A 138 -14.64 9.67 0.09
C ARG A 138 -13.41 9.69 0.98
N PRO A 139 -12.26 9.11 0.57
CA PRO A 139 -11.03 9.35 1.28
C PRO A 139 -10.67 10.85 1.20
N LEU A 140 -10.34 11.44 2.34
CA LEU A 140 -9.79 12.79 2.48
C LEU A 140 -8.41 12.91 1.82
N SER A 141 -7.61 11.86 1.99
CA SER A 141 -6.29 11.77 1.37
C SER A 141 -5.96 10.35 0.97
N PHE A 142 -5.09 10.25 -0.04
CA PHE A 142 -4.42 9.02 -0.41
C PHE A 142 -2.93 9.28 -0.58
N SER A 143 -2.12 8.27 -0.27
CA SER A 143 -0.68 8.26 -0.55
C SER A 143 -0.24 6.84 -0.82
N SER A 144 0.92 6.66 -1.43
CA SER A 144 1.47 5.34 -1.70
C SER A 144 2.96 5.27 -1.34
N CYS A 145 3.38 4.10 -0.90
CA CYS A 145 4.79 3.78 -0.64
C CYS A 145 4.97 2.28 -0.89
N ASP A 146 5.99 1.88 -1.65
CA ASP A 146 6.33 0.47 -1.90
C ASP A 146 5.17 -0.40 -2.43
N GLY A 147 4.29 0.21 -3.25
CA GLY A 147 3.11 -0.45 -3.79
C GLY A 147 1.98 -0.67 -2.77
N ILE A 148 2.14 -0.21 -1.53
CA ILE A 148 1.07 -0.13 -0.53
C ILE A 148 0.38 1.22 -0.67
N ILE A 149 -0.95 1.20 -0.70
CA ILE A 149 -1.79 2.39 -0.78
C ILE A 149 -2.38 2.67 0.60
N PHE A 150 -2.26 3.91 1.04
CA PHE A 150 -2.87 4.41 2.26
C PHE A 150 -4.07 5.28 1.91
N PHE A 151 -5.19 5.06 2.63
CA PHE A 151 -6.40 5.86 2.57
C PHE A 151 -6.70 6.44 3.94
N PHE A 152 -7.11 7.70 3.97
CA PHE A 152 -7.60 8.37 5.17
C PHE A 152 -9.02 8.88 4.94
N PHE A 153 -9.90 8.71 5.92
CA PHE A 153 -11.33 9.04 5.80
C PHE A 153 -11.77 10.09 6.85
N ASP A 154 -12.88 10.76 6.58
CA ASP A 154 -13.49 11.79 7.45
C ASP A 154 -13.78 11.33 8.89
N GLU A 155 -13.92 10.02 9.11
CA GLU A 155 -14.16 9.43 10.44
C GLU A 155 -12.85 9.15 11.21
N ASN A 156 -11.76 9.80 10.82
CA ASN A 156 -10.45 9.76 11.49
C ASN A 156 -9.81 8.38 11.60
N TYR A 157 -10.10 7.51 10.64
CA TYR A 157 -9.44 6.21 10.50
C TYR A 157 -8.70 6.11 9.17
N GLY A 158 -7.66 5.27 9.19
CA GLY A 158 -6.84 5.00 8.03
C GLY A 158 -6.86 3.53 7.63
N ILE A 159 -6.78 3.25 6.34
CA ILE A 159 -6.66 1.89 5.79
C ILE A 159 -5.37 1.80 4.98
N LEU A 160 -4.55 0.79 5.27
CA LEU A 160 -3.46 0.37 4.40
C LEU A 160 -3.94 -0.78 3.54
N TRP A 161 -3.70 -0.71 2.23
CA TRP A 161 -4.09 -1.72 1.26
C TRP A 161 -2.90 -2.12 0.39
N ASN A 162 -2.59 -3.41 0.37
CA ASN A 162 -1.66 -3.99 -0.58
C ASN A 162 -2.46 -4.73 -1.67
N PRO A 163 -2.61 -4.13 -2.88
CA PRO A 163 -3.38 -4.73 -3.97
C PRO A 163 -2.76 -6.02 -4.50
N SER A 164 -1.43 -6.15 -4.46
CA SER A 164 -0.71 -7.31 -5.00
C SER A 164 -0.98 -8.60 -4.23
N ILE A 165 -1.21 -8.50 -2.92
CA ILE A 165 -1.55 -9.65 -2.05
C ILE A 165 -3.01 -9.62 -1.58
N ARG A 166 -3.80 -8.63 -2.00
CA ARG A 166 -5.21 -8.43 -1.64
C ARG A 166 -5.45 -8.41 -0.13
N LYS A 167 -4.50 -7.86 0.63
CA LYS A 167 -4.63 -7.67 2.08
C LYS A 167 -4.79 -6.21 2.40
N PHE A 168 -5.54 -5.95 3.45
CA PHE A 168 -5.67 -4.62 4.02
C PHE A 168 -5.52 -4.67 5.53
N LYS A 169 -5.24 -3.51 6.12
CA LYS A 169 -5.12 -3.32 7.55
C LYS A 169 -5.75 -2.00 7.94
N LEU A 170 -6.68 -2.05 8.89
CA LEU A 170 -7.22 -0.86 9.54
C LEU A 170 -6.22 -0.36 10.58
N LEU A 171 -6.01 0.95 10.63
CA LEU A 171 -5.19 1.59 11.63
C LEU A 171 -6.02 2.01 12.85
N PRO A 172 -5.42 2.12 14.04
CA PRO A 172 -6.09 2.71 15.19
C PRO A 172 -6.63 4.10 14.83
N THR A 173 -7.88 4.39 15.20
CA THR A 173 -8.48 5.72 15.05
C THR A 173 -7.64 6.76 15.77
N LEU A 174 -7.52 7.97 15.21
CA LEU A 174 -6.99 9.12 15.94
C LEU A 174 -8.01 9.51 17.02
N LYS A 175 -7.96 8.85 18.19
CA LYS A 175 -8.88 9.14 19.31
C LYS A 175 -8.63 10.56 19.85
N ASN A 176 -9.69 11.24 20.27
CA ASN A 176 -9.69 12.53 20.99
C ASN A 176 -9.27 13.79 20.21
N GLN A 177 -9.15 13.72 18.90
CA GLN A 177 -8.95 14.92 18.09
C GLN A 177 -10.15 14.99 17.16
N MET A 178 -11.09 15.90 17.44
CA MET A 178 -11.99 16.42 16.42
C MET A 178 -11.07 17.04 15.36
N ILE A 179 -10.65 16.22 14.41
CA ILE A 179 -9.96 16.66 13.22
C ILE A 179 -10.94 17.63 12.57
N VAL A 180 -10.59 18.90 12.68
CA VAL A 180 -11.17 20.00 11.93
C VAL A 180 -11.07 19.61 10.45
N SER A 181 -11.97 20.11 9.62
CA SER A 181 -12.03 19.90 8.16
C SER A 181 -10.69 19.98 7.41
N ASP A 182 -9.69 20.58 8.05
CA ASP A 182 -8.34 20.78 7.55
C ASP A 182 -7.38 19.81 8.26
N SER A 183 -7.30 18.55 7.83
CA SER A 183 -6.25 17.63 8.27
C SER A 183 -5.62 16.90 7.11
N SER A 184 -4.33 16.63 7.22
CA SER A 184 -3.55 15.97 6.19
C SER A 184 -2.92 14.70 6.74
N CYS A 185 -3.22 13.57 6.12
CA CYS A 185 -2.60 12.30 6.46
C CYS A 185 -1.84 11.73 5.26
N CYS A 186 -0.68 11.14 5.54
CA CYS A 186 0.19 10.54 4.55
C CYS A 186 0.99 9.37 5.12
N PHE A 187 1.59 8.59 4.24
CA PHE A 187 2.27 7.34 4.54
C PHE A 187 3.65 7.31 3.91
N GLY A 188 4.63 6.73 4.60
CA GLY A 188 5.99 6.60 4.11
C GLY A 188 6.80 5.55 4.86
N TYR A 189 7.96 5.21 4.31
CA TYR A 189 8.85 4.18 4.86
C TYR A 189 10.07 4.81 5.55
N ASP A 190 10.29 4.43 6.81
CA ASP A 190 11.47 4.79 7.58
C ASP A 190 12.52 3.68 7.47
N HIS A 191 13.53 3.93 6.65
CA HIS A 191 14.65 3.02 6.41
C HIS A 191 15.48 2.74 7.67
N PHE A 192 15.43 3.58 8.69
CA PHE A 192 16.22 3.40 9.91
C PHE A 192 15.66 2.31 10.82
N ILE A 193 14.34 2.31 11.01
CA ILE A 193 13.64 1.30 11.82
C ILE A 193 13.09 0.15 10.97
N ASP A 194 13.38 0.15 9.65
CA ASP A 194 12.90 -0.85 8.68
C ASP A 194 11.38 -1.02 8.72
N ASN A 195 10.65 0.08 8.83
CA ASN A 195 9.21 0.03 9.05
C ASN A 195 8.49 1.24 8.45
N TYR A 196 7.19 1.09 8.23
CA TYR A 196 6.35 2.16 7.72
C TYR A 196 5.84 3.06 8.84
N LYS A 197 5.66 4.33 8.51
CA LYS A 197 5.04 5.34 9.36
C LYS A 197 3.87 6.00 8.65
N VAL A 198 2.85 6.29 9.43
CA VAL A 198 1.71 7.12 9.03
C VAL A 198 1.83 8.42 9.81
N ILE A 199 1.66 9.54 9.12
CA ILE A 199 1.81 10.88 9.66
C ILE A 199 0.47 11.56 9.47
N ALA A 200 -0.08 12.08 10.56
CA ALA A 200 -1.31 12.84 10.60
C ALA A 200 -1.01 14.24 11.11
N ILE A 201 -1.41 15.26 10.36
CA ILE A 201 -1.30 16.66 10.73
C ILE A 201 -2.71 17.19 10.95
N SER A 202 -2.94 17.72 12.15
CA SER A 202 -4.20 18.34 12.53
C SER A 202 -4.01 19.85 12.64
N PHE A 203 -4.74 20.59 11.81
CA PHE A 203 -4.69 22.05 11.82
C PHE A 203 -5.79 22.61 12.74
N SER A 204 -5.43 23.58 13.57
CA SER A 204 -6.36 24.23 14.49
C SER A 204 -6.12 25.74 14.47
N LYS A 205 -7.20 26.52 14.62
CA LYS A 205 -7.08 27.99 14.75
C LYS A 205 -6.61 28.39 16.15
N ASP A 206 -6.98 27.62 17.15
CA ASP A 206 -6.76 27.94 18.57
C ASP A 206 -5.57 27.20 19.18
N LYS A 207 -5.16 26.09 18.55
CA LYS A 207 -4.03 25.25 18.97
C LYS A 207 -2.97 25.24 17.88
N GLY A 208 -1.71 25.02 18.26
CA GLY A 208 -0.65 24.73 17.29
C GLY A 208 -1.01 23.56 16.38
N ASN A 209 -0.36 23.48 15.22
CA ASN A 209 -0.64 22.46 14.22
C ASN A 209 0.00 21.14 14.64
N GLU A 210 -0.78 20.27 15.27
CA GLU A 210 -0.27 19.06 15.91
C GLU A 210 0.09 18.01 14.87
N VAL A 211 1.21 17.32 15.10
CA VAL A 211 1.64 16.22 14.23
C VAL A 211 1.76 14.94 15.03
N ASN A 212 1.04 13.92 14.59
CA ASN A 212 1.01 12.59 15.16
C ASN A 212 1.59 11.57 14.19
N VAL A 213 2.41 10.66 14.71
CA VAL A 213 3.06 9.60 13.96
C VAL A 213 2.63 8.24 14.51
N HIS A 214 2.34 7.31 13.62
CA HIS A 214 2.07 5.92 13.93
C HIS A 214 3.01 5.02 13.13
N ALA A 215 3.92 4.33 13.82
CA ALA A 215 4.74 3.30 13.20
C ALA A 215 3.93 2.01 13.09
N LEU A 216 3.97 1.36 11.93
CA LEU A 216 3.14 0.20 11.67
C LEU A 216 3.47 -0.96 12.64
N GLY A 217 2.45 -1.52 13.28
CA GLY A 217 2.63 -2.59 14.26
C GLY A 217 2.78 -2.09 15.70
N THR A 218 2.95 -0.78 15.90
CA THR A 218 2.67 -0.17 17.20
C THR A 218 1.16 -0.10 17.41
N GLY A 219 0.70 -0.07 18.67
CA GLY A 219 -0.73 -0.02 19.01
C GLY A 219 -1.30 1.39 19.14
N SER A 220 -0.46 2.43 19.01
CA SER A 220 -0.80 3.80 19.38
C SER A 220 -0.20 4.85 18.45
N TRP A 221 -0.78 6.04 18.49
CA TRP A 221 -0.23 7.25 17.90
C TRP A 221 0.65 7.96 18.92
N ARG A 222 1.67 8.70 18.46
CA ARG A 222 2.45 9.58 19.32
C ARG A 222 2.67 10.93 18.66
N ARG A 223 2.73 11.97 19.48
CA ARG A 223 2.99 13.34 19.03
C ARG A 223 4.48 13.57 18.76
N ILE A 224 4.78 14.36 17.75
CA ILE A 224 6.12 14.92 17.47
C ILE A 224 6.05 16.44 17.47
N GLN A 225 7.15 17.11 17.09
CA GLN A 225 7.18 18.55 16.92
C GLN A 225 6.03 19.00 16.00
N ASP A 226 5.35 20.09 16.39
CA ASP A 226 4.25 20.67 15.63
C ASP A 226 4.70 21.12 14.22
N PHE A 227 3.74 21.13 13.29
CA PHE A 227 3.98 21.50 11.91
C PHE A 227 4.40 22.99 11.86
N PRO A 228 5.52 23.33 11.19
CA PRO A 228 6.18 24.62 11.36
C PRO A 228 5.56 25.76 10.55
N TYR A 229 4.31 25.61 10.09
CA TYR A 229 3.57 26.57 9.30
C TYR A 229 2.14 26.71 9.82
N PRO A 230 1.58 27.93 9.91
CA PRO A 230 0.29 28.18 10.54
C PRO A 230 -0.91 27.70 9.69
N HIS A 231 -0.76 27.65 8.37
CA HIS A 231 -1.87 27.35 7.46
C HIS A 231 -1.96 25.86 7.10
N PRO A 232 -3.19 25.35 6.88
CA PRO A 232 -3.41 24.02 6.33
C PRO A 232 -2.64 23.76 5.03
N VAL A 233 -2.11 22.54 4.91
CA VAL A 233 -1.55 22.08 3.64
C VAL A 233 -2.68 21.69 2.69
N VAL A 234 -2.59 22.14 1.44
CA VAL A 234 -3.65 21.93 0.43
C VAL A 234 -3.67 20.50 -0.10
N LYS A 235 -2.53 19.80 -0.07
CA LYS A 235 -2.35 18.46 -0.62
C LYS A 235 -1.74 17.51 0.42
N PRO A 236 -2.00 16.20 0.31
CA PRO A 236 -1.32 15.19 1.13
C PRO A 236 0.19 15.23 0.93
N GLY A 237 0.93 14.80 1.95
CA GLY A 237 2.38 14.72 1.90
C GLY A 237 2.88 13.69 0.89
N VAL A 238 3.92 14.05 0.14
CA VAL A 238 4.57 13.19 -0.86
C VAL A 238 5.80 12.54 -0.24
N PHE A 239 5.79 11.21 -0.16
CA PHE A 239 6.94 10.44 0.30
C PHE A 239 7.98 10.30 -0.80
N VAL A 240 9.25 10.59 -0.47
CA VAL A 240 10.41 10.27 -1.30
C VAL A 240 11.63 10.04 -0.42
N SER A 241 12.31 8.92 -0.64
CA SER A 241 13.64 8.61 -0.08
C SER A 241 13.77 8.85 1.44
N GLY A 242 12.77 8.44 2.22
CA GLY A 242 12.78 8.56 3.69
C GLY A 242 12.28 9.90 4.24
N THR A 243 11.78 10.78 3.38
CA THR A 243 11.17 12.05 3.76
C THR A 243 9.74 12.15 3.28
N VAL A 244 8.92 12.94 3.97
CA VAL A 244 7.59 13.33 3.49
C VAL A 244 7.55 14.84 3.29
N ASN A 245 6.99 15.26 2.16
CA ASN A 245 7.16 16.61 1.64
C ASN A 245 5.81 17.26 1.36
N TRP A 246 5.63 18.50 1.78
CA TRP A 246 4.43 19.30 1.57
C TRP A 246 4.78 20.66 0.99
N ILE A 247 3.87 21.23 0.22
CA ILE A 247 3.85 22.66 -0.06
C ILE A 247 3.11 23.32 1.10
N ALA A 248 3.79 24.21 1.82
CA ALA A 248 3.22 25.00 2.91
C ALA A 248 3.21 26.48 2.52
N PHE A 249 2.26 27.24 3.09
CA PHE A 249 2.04 28.65 2.77
C PHE A 249 2.21 29.52 4.02
N ASP A 250 2.83 30.69 3.83
CA ASP A 250 3.00 31.67 4.91
C ASP A 250 1.67 32.31 5.32
N ASP A 251 0.77 32.53 4.35
CA ASP A 251 -0.52 33.19 4.53
C ASP A 251 -1.65 32.59 3.67
N VAL A 252 -2.88 33.02 3.96
CA VAL A 252 -4.10 32.65 3.21
C VAL A 252 -4.10 33.24 1.79
N SER A 253 -3.21 34.18 1.47
CA SER A 253 -3.13 34.76 0.12
C SER A 253 -2.47 33.80 -0.87
N TYR A 254 -1.85 32.70 -0.38
CA TYR A 254 -1.13 31.70 -1.15
C TYR A 254 0.00 32.29 -2.03
N LYS A 255 0.44 33.52 -1.72
CA LYS A 255 1.45 34.24 -2.50
C LYS A 255 2.86 33.76 -2.21
N SER A 256 3.12 33.26 -1.00
CA SER A 256 4.42 32.74 -0.58
C SER A 256 4.28 31.31 -0.11
N SER A 257 5.13 30.44 -0.62
CA SER A 257 5.14 29.03 -0.28
C SER A 257 6.55 28.49 -0.18
N VAL A 258 6.70 27.45 0.61
CA VAL A 258 7.95 26.68 0.74
C VAL A 258 7.64 25.21 0.66
N ILE A 259 8.67 24.41 0.39
CA ILE A 259 8.59 22.97 0.62
C ILE A 259 9.01 22.71 2.05
N VAL A 260 8.13 22.07 2.81
CA VAL A 260 8.43 21.54 4.14
C VAL A 260 8.65 20.05 4.01
N SER A 261 9.79 19.57 4.48
CA SER A 261 10.16 18.16 4.45
C SER A 261 10.34 17.64 5.86
N LEU A 262 9.60 16.60 6.23
CA LEU A 262 9.79 15.85 7.47
C LEU A 262 10.71 14.66 7.19
N ASP A 263 11.86 14.64 7.85
CA ASP A 263 12.76 13.47 7.86
C ASP A 263 12.12 12.39 8.75
N LEU A 264 11.79 11.21 8.20
CA LEU A 264 11.11 10.18 8.98
C LEU A 264 12.00 9.51 10.01
N LYS A 265 13.32 9.51 9.82
CA LYS A 265 14.28 8.94 10.78
C LYS A 265 14.45 9.87 11.98
N LYS A 266 14.67 11.16 11.70
CA LYS A 266 14.97 12.18 12.72
C LYS A 266 13.73 12.83 13.31
N GLU A 267 12.62 12.76 12.60
CA GLU A 267 11.35 13.40 12.94
C GLU A 267 11.50 14.91 13.14
N SER A 268 12.30 15.49 12.25
CA SER A 268 12.64 16.90 12.23
C SER A 268 12.34 17.50 10.88
N TYR A 269 11.96 18.77 10.86
CA TYR A 269 11.64 19.49 9.64
C TYR A 269 12.86 20.13 8.97
N ARG A 270 12.81 20.18 7.64
CA ARG A 270 13.64 21.04 6.79
C ARG A 270 12.74 21.88 5.91
N LYS A 271 13.23 23.06 5.54
CA LYS A 271 12.52 24.00 4.69
C LYS A 271 13.36 24.26 3.46
N PHE A 272 12.74 24.20 2.29
CA PHE A 272 13.38 24.48 1.01
C PHE A 272 12.62 25.58 0.29
N SER A 273 13.35 26.60 -0.16
CA SER A 273 12.81 27.61 -1.07
C SER A 273 12.56 27.00 -2.44
N HIS A 274 11.54 27.49 -3.13
CA HIS A 274 11.25 27.07 -4.50
C HIS A 274 12.32 27.61 -5.48
N PRO A 275 12.69 26.85 -6.52
CA PRO A 275 13.67 27.29 -7.51
C PRO A 275 13.12 28.33 -8.52
N PHE A 276 11.80 28.61 -8.52
CA PHE A 276 11.15 29.43 -9.54
C PHE A 276 10.92 30.88 -9.07
N LEU A 277 11.20 31.84 -9.96
CA LEU A 277 10.98 33.27 -9.75
C LEU A 277 9.53 33.70 -10.07
N GLU A 278 8.91 33.09 -11.10
CA GLU A 278 7.50 33.29 -11.44
C GLU A 278 6.62 32.23 -10.79
N LYS A 279 5.45 32.64 -10.27
CA LYS A 279 4.54 31.78 -9.50
C LYS A 279 3.34 31.34 -10.33
N PRO A 280 3.33 30.12 -10.89
CA PRO A 280 2.10 29.52 -11.41
C PRO A 280 1.02 29.51 -10.33
N ARG A 281 -0.26 29.68 -10.71
CA ARG A 281 -1.39 29.67 -9.78
C ARG A 281 -1.57 28.34 -9.04
N TYR A 282 -1.12 27.23 -9.63
CA TYR A 282 -1.28 25.89 -9.07
C TYR A 282 -0.01 25.05 -9.21
N TRP A 283 0.50 24.56 -8.09
CA TRP A 283 1.62 23.62 -8.01
C TRP A 283 1.16 22.31 -7.39
N ASN A 284 1.73 21.21 -7.87
CA ASN A 284 1.64 19.91 -7.22
C ASN A 284 3.05 19.36 -6.98
N LEU A 285 3.23 18.67 -5.87
CA LEU A 285 4.41 17.81 -5.68
C LEU A 285 4.11 16.43 -6.24
N GLY A 286 5.14 15.79 -6.76
CA GLY A 286 5.10 14.37 -7.10
C GLY A 286 6.50 13.78 -7.08
N VAL A 287 6.59 12.51 -7.47
CA VAL A 287 7.86 11.78 -7.53
C VAL A 287 8.07 11.26 -8.94
N VAL A 288 9.25 11.51 -9.48
CA VAL A 288 9.72 10.93 -10.74
C VAL A 288 11.11 10.37 -10.49
N GLU A 289 11.31 9.09 -10.77
CA GLU A 289 12.62 8.42 -10.62
C GLU A 289 13.28 8.69 -9.27
N ASP A 290 12.53 8.49 -8.18
CA ASP A 290 12.97 8.69 -6.79
C ASP A 290 13.39 10.13 -6.44
N CYS A 291 13.02 11.11 -7.27
CA CYS A 291 13.27 12.53 -7.06
C CYS A 291 11.96 13.28 -6.77
N LEU A 292 12.01 14.25 -5.85
CA LEU A 292 10.91 15.17 -5.62
C LEU A 292 10.79 16.13 -6.81
N CYS A 293 9.62 16.21 -7.41
CA CYS A 293 9.35 17.10 -8.53
C CYS A 293 8.22 18.08 -8.21
N ILE A 294 8.33 19.27 -8.78
CA ILE A 294 7.27 20.29 -8.77
C ILE A 294 6.63 20.30 -10.15
N PHE A 295 5.32 20.10 -10.20
CA PHE A 295 4.52 20.23 -11.41
C PHE A 295 3.77 21.55 -11.38
N ALA A 296 4.07 22.41 -12.34
CA ALA A 296 3.44 23.71 -12.51
C ALA A 296 2.37 23.64 -13.61
N HIS A 297 1.13 24.03 -13.28
CA HIS A 297 0.09 24.21 -14.28
C HIS A 297 -0.11 25.71 -14.56
N ARG A 298 0.17 26.15 -15.79
CA ARG A 298 -0.37 27.40 -16.31
C ARG A 298 -1.75 27.10 -16.88
N VAL A 299 -2.78 27.68 -16.27
CA VAL A 299 -4.07 27.79 -16.92
C VAL A 299 -4.00 29.06 -17.75
N ASP A 300 -3.66 28.93 -19.03
CA ASP A 300 -3.82 30.03 -19.96
C ASP A 300 -5.33 30.22 -20.15
N ILE A 301 -5.86 31.27 -19.52
CA ILE A 301 -7.23 31.73 -19.79
C ILE A 301 -7.15 32.40 -21.17
N GLY A 302 -7.26 31.59 -22.22
CA GLY A 302 -7.51 32.10 -23.56
C GLY A 302 -8.87 32.80 -23.54
N TRP A 303 -8.85 34.11 -23.73
CA TRP A 303 -10.05 34.89 -24.04
C TRP A 303 -10.63 34.34 -25.35
N LEU A 304 -11.86 33.83 -25.30
CA LEU A 304 -12.72 33.70 -26.48
C LEU A 304 -13.32 35.06 -26.80
#